data_AF-X6N4J1-F1
#
_entry.id   AF-X6N4J1-F1
#
_cell.length_a   1.000
_cell.length_b   1.000
_cell.length_c   1.000
_cell.angle_alpha   90.00
_cell.angle_beta   90.00
_cell.angle_gamma   90.00
#
_symmetry.space_group_name_H-M   'P 1'
#
loop_
_entity.id
_entity.type
_entity.pdbx_description
1 polymer ?
#
loop_
_entity_poly.entity_id
_entity_poly.type
_entity_poly.pdbx_seq_one_letter_code
_entity_poly.pdbx_strand_id
1 'polypeptide(L)'
;GTSSNNRKKKIYLFLNTEKKEKKQMGSCTSSRDPQDQQIQEELADAKKQDEAILKVLLLGAGGSGKSTFFKQLTNTYGDGYSEAERTNYTIQIYRQIVESMQTLINQSEMIEKGQIASGEDEEELKSIGIDPKERHLYTMDKTFRDAADYILKYPDYATLDATI
;
A
#
# COMPACT_ATOMS: atom_id res chain seq x y z
N GLY A 1 -9.46 38.94 -4.55
CA GLY A 1 -9.44 37.60 -5.19
C GLY A 1 -10.14 36.60 -4.29
N THR A 2 -11.44 36.40 -4.49
CA THR A 2 -12.35 35.68 -3.56
C THR A 2 -13.21 34.67 -4.33
N SER A 3 -12.59 33.74 -5.06
CA SER A 3 -13.32 32.81 -5.96
C SER A 3 -13.02 31.32 -5.74
N SER A 4 -12.49 30.93 -4.57
CA SER A 4 -12.19 29.51 -4.27
C SER A 4 -13.05 28.86 -3.18
N ASN A 5 -13.88 29.63 -2.47
CA ASN A 5 -14.62 29.13 -1.30
C ASN A 5 -16.05 28.63 -1.60
N ASN A 6 -16.57 28.90 -2.80
CA ASN A 6 -17.96 28.55 -3.15
C ASN A 6 -18.13 27.09 -3.61
N ARG A 7 -17.08 26.40 -4.08
CA ARG A 7 -17.21 24.99 -4.51
C ARG A 7 -17.17 24.00 -3.34
N LYS A 8 -16.29 24.26 -2.35
CA LYS A 8 -16.17 23.40 -1.15
C LYS A 8 -17.41 23.45 -0.26
N LYS A 9 -18.04 24.63 -0.10
CA LYS A 9 -19.33 24.76 0.60
C LYS A 9 -20.50 24.08 -0.13
N LYS A 10 -20.48 24.05 -1.47
CA LYS A 10 -21.58 23.47 -2.27
C LYS A 10 -21.68 21.94 -2.16
N ILE A 11 -20.57 21.26 -1.90
CA ILE A 11 -20.53 19.81 -1.69
C ILE A 11 -21.01 19.44 -0.28
N TYR A 12 -20.54 20.14 0.76
CA TYR A 12 -20.99 19.89 2.14
C TYR A 12 -22.47 20.23 2.37
N LEU A 13 -23.00 21.23 1.68
CA LEU A 13 -24.40 21.64 1.87
C LEU A 13 -25.40 20.68 1.17
N PHE A 14 -24.96 19.86 0.21
CA PHE A 14 -25.84 18.92 -0.48
C PHE A 14 -26.09 17.61 0.30
N LEU A 15 -25.40 17.41 1.43
CA LEU A 15 -25.60 16.24 2.29
C LEU A 15 -26.62 16.46 3.41
N ASN A 16 -27.20 17.66 3.55
CA ASN A 16 -27.93 18.00 4.77
C ASN A 16 -29.19 18.86 4.56
N THR A 17 -30.12 18.39 3.72
CA THR A 17 -31.56 18.74 3.67
C THR A 17 -32.21 17.74 2.70
N GLU A 18 -33.14 16.85 3.03
CA GLU A 18 -34.41 17.07 3.72
C GLU A 18 -34.81 15.82 4.54
N LYS A 19 -35.15 16.01 5.82
CA LYS A 19 -36.09 15.13 6.50
C LYS A 19 -37.49 15.43 5.94
N LYS A 20 -38.04 14.52 5.14
CA LYS A 20 -39.50 14.49 4.89
C LYS A 20 -40.10 13.40 5.77
N GLU A 21 -40.80 13.85 6.82
CA GLU A 21 -41.74 13.01 7.55
C GLU A 21 -42.78 12.44 6.58
N LYS A 22 -42.84 11.12 6.45
CA LYS A 22 -43.99 10.42 5.86
C LYS A 22 -44.71 9.64 6.97
N LYS A 23 -45.82 10.20 7.44
CA LYS A 23 -46.88 9.41 8.10
C LYS A 23 -47.54 8.53 7.04
N GLN A 24 -47.39 7.21 7.15
CA GLN A 24 -48.22 6.25 6.42
C GLN A 24 -48.78 5.21 7.41
N MET A 25 -50.10 5.27 7.62
CA MET A 25 -50.85 4.26 8.34
C MET A 25 -50.99 3.00 7.48
N GLY A 26 -50.55 1.87 8.01
CA GLY A 26 -50.77 0.53 7.47
C GLY A 26 -50.73 -0.47 8.62
N SER A 27 -51.90 -0.76 9.19
CA SER A 27 -52.07 -1.77 10.24
C SER A 27 -51.98 -3.16 9.64
N CYS A 28 -50.81 -3.80 9.77
CA CYS A 28 -50.67 -5.24 9.64
C CYS A 28 -50.06 -5.77 10.93
N THR A 29 -50.88 -6.45 11.71
CA THR A 29 -50.56 -7.05 13.01
C THR A 29 -49.81 -8.36 12.80
N SER A 30 -48.52 -8.27 12.54
CA SER A 30 -47.55 -9.21 13.12
C SER A 30 -46.71 -8.38 14.08
N SER A 31 -46.52 -8.85 15.30
CA SER A 31 -45.66 -8.21 16.30
C SER A 31 -44.23 -8.16 15.77
N ARG A 32 -43.93 -7.14 14.97
CA ARG A 32 -42.57 -6.82 14.54
C ARG A 32 -41.82 -6.39 15.78
N ASP A 33 -40.81 -7.15 16.15
CA ASP A 33 -39.91 -6.77 17.24
C ASP A 33 -39.40 -5.36 16.94
N PRO A 34 -39.45 -4.41 17.90
CA PRO A 34 -38.83 -3.10 17.72
C PRO A 34 -37.37 -3.18 17.26
N GLN A 35 -36.67 -4.27 17.63
CA GLN A 35 -35.32 -4.57 17.15
C GLN A 35 -35.31 -4.89 15.65
N ASP A 36 -36.26 -5.68 15.14
CA ASP A 36 -36.35 -5.98 13.71
C ASP A 36 -36.60 -4.73 12.87
N GLN A 37 -37.38 -3.78 13.38
CA GLN A 37 -37.63 -2.50 12.70
C GLN A 37 -36.36 -1.64 12.65
N GLN A 38 -35.62 -1.55 13.75
CA GLN A 38 -34.35 -0.82 13.79
C GLN A 38 -33.32 -1.44 12.83
N ILE A 39 -33.21 -2.77 12.81
CA ILE A 39 -32.30 -3.48 11.89
C ILE A 39 -32.69 -3.22 10.43
N GLN A 40 -33.99 -3.22 10.10
CA GLN A 40 -34.46 -2.94 8.74
C GLN A 40 -34.17 -1.50 8.30
N GLU A 41 -34.28 -0.53 9.21
CA GLU A 41 -33.92 0.87 8.95
C GLU A 41 -32.42 1.01 8.71
N GLU A 42 -31.58 0.42 9.58
CA GLU A 42 -30.12 0.42 9.42
C GLU A 42 -29.67 -0.23 8.11
N LEU A 43 -30.29 -1.35 7.72
CA LEU A 43 -30.01 -2.03 6.44
C LEU A 43 -30.40 -1.18 5.24
N ALA A 44 -31.54 -0.49 5.30
CA ALA A 44 -31.99 0.39 4.22
C ALA A 44 -31.04 1.59 4.06
N ASP A 45 -30.59 2.17 5.16
CA ASP A 45 -29.64 3.28 5.17
C ASP A 45 -28.25 2.83 4.67
N ALA A 46 -27.75 1.68 5.13
CA ALA A 46 -26.49 1.11 4.66
C ALA A 46 -26.52 0.81 3.16
N LYS A 47 -27.64 0.27 2.64
CA LYS A 47 -27.80 0.00 1.20
C LYS A 47 -27.77 1.29 0.38
N LYS A 48 -28.45 2.34 0.85
CA LYS A 48 -28.45 3.64 0.20
C LYS A 48 -27.05 4.28 0.20
N GLN A 49 -26.28 4.11 1.27
CA GLN A 49 -24.89 4.55 1.33
C GLN A 49 -24.01 3.77 0.37
N ASP A 50 -24.15 2.44 0.27
CA ASP A 50 -23.37 1.61 -0.65
C ASP A 50 -23.65 1.94 -2.12
N GLU A 51 -24.91 2.20 -2.47
CA GLU A 51 -25.31 2.65 -3.82
C GLU A 51 -24.70 4.01 -4.20
N ALA A 52 -24.33 4.84 -3.22
CA ALA A 52 -23.65 6.12 -3.45
C ALA A 52 -22.12 5.99 -3.58
N ILE A 53 -21.53 4.82 -3.27
CA ILE A 53 -20.08 4.60 -3.31
C ILE A 53 -19.65 4.14 -4.72
N LEU A 54 -18.69 4.86 -5.31
CA LEU A 54 -18.02 4.44 -6.53
C LEU A 54 -16.92 3.41 -6.20
N LYS A 55 -17.13 2.14 -6.57
CA LYS A 55 -16.15 1.06 -6.40
C LYS A 55 -15.18 1.02 -7.58
N VAL A 56 -13.88 1.15 -7.31
CA VAL A 56 -12.82 1.14 -8.32
C VAL A 56 -11.92 -0.08 -8.14
N LEU A 57 -11.65 -0.80 -9.23
CA LEU A 57 -10.72 -1.92 -9.27
C LEU A 57 -9.45 -1.53 -10.06
N LEU A 58 -8.28 -1.67 -9.44
CA LEU A 58 -6.99 -1.46 -10.09
C LEU A 58 -6.36 -2.81 -10.44
N LEU A 59 -6.12 -3.04 -11.74
CA LEU A 59 -5.47 -4.24 -12.26
C LEU A 59 -4.07 -3.93 -12.77
N GLY A 60 -3.13 -4.85 -12.56
CA GLY A 60 -1.75 -4.74 -13.02
C GLY A 60 -0.84 -5.79 -12.39
N ALA A 61 0.32 -6.02 -13.00
CA ALA A 61 1.33 -6.97 -12.51
C ALA A 61 1.80 -6.66 -11.08
N GLY A 62 2.42 -7.64 -10.40
CA GLY A 62 3.13 -7.39 -9.14
C GLY A 62 4.14 -6.26 -9.31
N GLY A 63 4.26 -5.36 -8.33
CA GLY A 63 5.18 -4.22 -8.41
C GLY A 63 4.74 -3.05 -9.32
N SER A 64 3.60 -3.12 -9.99
CA SER A 64 3.13 -2.06 -10.92
C SER A 64 2.71 -0.72 -10.26
N GLY A 65 2.93 -0.54 -8.95
CA GLY A 65 2.62 0.71 -8.24
C GLY A 65 1.15 0.90 -7.84
N LYS A 66 0.28 -0.13 -7.90
CA LYS A 66 -1.13 -0.04 -7.45
C LYS A 66 -1.27 0.50 -6.02
N SER A 67 -0.49 -0.04 -5.08
CA SER A 67 -0.49 0.41 -3.70
C SER A 67 0.02 1.85 -3.58
N THR A 68 1.00 2.25 -4.39
CA THR A 68 1.50 3.62 -4.45
C THR A 68 0.44 4.61 -4.94
N PHE A 69 -0.33 4.22 -5.97
CA PHE A 69 -1.44 5.02 -6.46
C PHE A 69 -2.53 5.18 -5.39
N PHE A 70 -2.90 4.10 -4.70
CA PHE A 70 -3.82 4.19 -3.56
C PHE A 70 -3.29 5.10 -2.46
N LYS A 71 -2.00 5.00 -2.12
CA LYS A 71 -1.36 5.89 -1.14
C LYS A 71 -1.48 7.37 -1.54
N GLN A 72 -1.30 7.69 -2.81
CA GLN A 72 -1.47 9.07 -3.32
C GLN A 72 -2.93 9.55 -3.25
N LEU A 73 -3.89 8.66 -3.51
CA LEU A 73 -5.31 8.98 -3.35
C LEU A 73 -5.64 9.28 -1.89
N THR A 74 -5.18 8.47 -0.94
CA THR A 74 -5.35 8.72 0.50
C THR A 74 -4.76 10.06 0.91
N ASN A 75 -3.57 10.41 0.40
CA ASN A 75 -2.93 11.69 0.72
C ASN A 75 -3.65 12.91 0.12
N THR A 76 -4.24 12.77 -1.07
CA THR A 76 -4.87 13.90 -1.78
C THR A 76 -6.33 14.11 -1.41
N TYR A 77 -7.07 13.03 -1.15
CA TYR A 77 -8.53 13.04 -0.98
C TYR A 77 -9.03 12.41 0.33
N GLY A 78 -8.17 11.69 1.06
CA GLY A 78 -8.50 11.12 2.36
C GLY A 78 -8.07 12.03 3.52
N ASP A 79 -8.24 11.52 4.74
CA ASP A 79 -7.85 12.20 5.98
C ASP A 79 -6.34 12.11 6.28
N GLY A 80 -5.54 11.65 5.31
CA GLY A 80 -4.13 11.33 5.47
C GLY A 80 -3.90 10.04 6.25
N TYR A 81 -2.71 9.89 6.84
CA TYR A 81 -2.33 8.71 7.62
C TYR A 81 -2.32 9.00 9.11
N SER A 82 -2.98 8.14 9.87
CA SER A 82 -2.95 8.11 11.33
C SER A 82 -1.56 7.80 11.86
N GLU A 83 -1.31 8.12 13.13
CA GLU A 83 -0.04 7.82 13.78
C GLU A 83 0.26 6.31 13.81
N ALA A 84 -0.75 5.49 14.12
CA ALA A 84 -0.64 4.03 14.09
C ALA A 84 -0.23 3.50 12.70
N GLU A 85 -0.80 4.04 11.62
CA GLU A 85 -0.40 3.67 10.25
C GLU A 85 1.04 4.07 9.93
N ARG A 86 1.48 5.25 10.37
CA ARG A 86 2.87 5.70 10.17
C ARG A 86 3.87 4.82 10.91
N THR A 87 3.55 4.40 12.13
CA THR A 87 4.36 3.44 12.88
C THR A 87 4.46 2.11 12.13
N ASN A 88 3.34 1.59 11.60
CA ASN A 88 3.34 0.38 10.80
C ASN A 88 4.16 0.53 9.50
N TYR A 89 4.13 1.70 8.85
CA TYR A 89 4.98 1.94 7.67
C TYR A 89 6.46 1.99 8.01
N THR A 90 6.84 2.39 9.22
CA THR A 90 8.24 2.43 9.64
C THR A 90 8.87 1.03 9.57
N ILE A 91 8.15 0.01 10.06
CA ILE A 91 8.56 -1.40 9.96
C ILE A 91 8.72 -1.82 8.50
N GLN A 92 7.74 -1.46 7.65
CA GLN A 92 7.79 -1.78 6.22
C GLN A 92 8.97 -1.11 5.50
N ILE A 93 9.32 0.13 5.87
CA ILE A 93 10.45 0.87 5.30
C ILE A 93 11.76 0.17 5.67
N TYR A 94 11.97 -0.17 6.95
CA TYR A 94 13.18 -0.87 7.39
C TYR A 94 13.34 -2.21 6.66
N ARG A 95 12.26 -2.99 6.60
CA ARG A 95 12.24 -4.26 5.88
C ARG A 95 12.63 -4.07 4.41
N GLN A 96 12.02 -3.11 3.71
CA GLN A 96 12.31 -2.87 2.30
C GLN A 96 13.76 -2.43 2.05
N ILE A 97 14.35 -1.64 2.96
CA ILE A 97 15.76 -1.24 2.88
C ILE A 97 16.65 -2.47 2.97
N VAL A 98 16.43 -3.33 3.97
CA VAL A 98 17.23 -4.56 4.17
C VAL A 98 17.07 -5.51 2.99
N GLU A 99 15.84 -5.79 2.56
CA GLU A 99 15.57 -6.67 1.39
C GLU A 99 16.24 -6.13 0.11
N SER A 100 16.25 -4.81 -0.08
CA SER A 100 16.94 -4.18 -1.22
C SER A 100 18.45 -4.35 -1.12
N MET A 101 19.03 -4.16 0.08
CA MET A 101 20.46 -4.38 0.31
C MET A 101 20.87 -5.83 0.04
N GLN A 102 20.09 -6.80 0.54
CA GLN A 102 20.31 -8.22 0.29
C GLN A 102 20.26 -8.56 -1.19
N THR A 103 19.28 -7.99 -1.91
CA THR A 103 19.17 -8.16 -3.36
C THR A 103 20.42 -7.65 -4.07
N LEU A 104 20.91 -6.45 -3.70
CA LEU A 104 22.12 -5.88 -4.30
C LEU A 104 23.38 -6.71 -4.00
N ILE A 105 23.54 -7.18 -2.76
CA ILE A 105 24.66 -8.04 -2.35
C ILE A 105 24.66 -9.34 -3.17
N ASN A 106 23.51 -10.02 -3.23
CA ASN A 106 23.38 -11.27 -3.99
C ASN A 106 23.70 -11.07 -5.48
N GLN A 107 23.20 -9.99 -6.08
CA GLN A 107 23.50 -9.68 -7.49
C GLN A 107 24.98 -9.37 -7.71
N SER A 108 25.63 -8.66 -6.78
CA SER A 108 27.07 -8.40 -6.85
C SER A 108 27.89 -9.68 -6.81
N GLU A 109 27.55 -10.63 -5.93
CA GLU A 109 28.21 -11.94 -5.87
C GLU A 109 27.98 -12.78 -7.14
N MET A 110 26.78 -12.72 -7.69
CA MET A 110 26.41 -13.37 -8.94
C MET A 110 27.28 -12.87 -10.10
N ILE A 111 27.45 -11.55 -10.22
CA ILE A 111 28.33 -10.93 -11.22
C ILE A 111 29.80 -11.30 -10.99
N GLU A 112 30.26 -11.28 -9.73
CA GLU A 112 31.63 -11.69 -9.35
C GLU A 112 31.91 -13.13 -9.77
N LYS A 113 30.99 -14.07 -9.48
CA LYS A 113 31.09 -15.49 -9.82
C LYS A 113 30.86 -15.78 -11.31
N GLY A 114 30.47 -14.77 -12.10
CA GLY A 114 30.10 -14.94 -13.50
C GLY A 114 28.79 -15.69 -13.72
N GLN A 115 27.97 -15.82 -12.68
CA GLN A 115 26.68 -16.50 -12.69
C GLN A 115 25.57 -15.45 -12.73
N ILE A 116 25.09 -15.07 -13.91
CA ILE A 116 23.94 -14.16 -14.01
C ILE A 116 22.67 -14.98 -13.82
N ALA A 117 21.62 -14.38 -13.26
CA ALA A 117 20.36 -15.05 -12.92
C ALA A 117 19.62 -15.67 -14.14
N SER A 118 20.15 -15.54 -15.36
CA SER A 118 19.56 -16.00 -16.61
C SER A 118 20.55 -16.59 -17.64
N GLY A 119 21.80 -16.90 -17.27
CA GLY A 119 22.75 -17.60 -18.15
C GLY A 119 24.21 -17.15 -17.94
N GLU A 120 25.17 -17.97 -18.38
CA GLU A 120 26.61 -17.66 -18.34
C GLU A 120 27.05 -16.69 -19.47
N ASP A 121 26.11 -16.00 -20.11
CA ASP A 121 26.36 -15.30 -21.38
C ASP A 121 26.87 -13.86 -21.17
N GLU A 122 28.08 -13.58 -21.67
CA GLU A 122 28.66 -12.23 -21.71
C GLU A 122 27.76 -11.20 -22.44
N GLU A 123 26.94 -11.66 -23.37
CA GLU A 123 25.95 -10.84 -24.09
C GLU A 123 24.89 -10.26 -23.13
N GLU A 124 24.55 -10.98 -22.07
CA GLU A 124 23.55 -10.54 -21.11
C GLU A 124 24.11 -9.49 -20.15
N LEU A 125 25.37 -9.60 -19.71
CA LEU A 125 26.05 -8.53 -18.97
C LEU A 125 26.05 -7.21 -19.76
N LYS A 126 26.36 -7.28 -21.06
CA LYS A 126 26.33 -6.10 -21.94
C LYS A 126 24.92 -5.52 -22.06
N SER A 127 23.88 -6.37 -22.08
CA SER A 127 22.49 -5.93 -22.15
C SER A 127 22.04 -5.12 -20.92
N ILE A 128 22.61 -5.45 -19.74
CA ILE A 128 22.41 -4.70 -18.50
C ILE A 128 23.45 -3.59 -18.28
N GLY A 129 24.31 -3.33 -19.27
CA GLY A 129 25.29 -2.24 -19.26
C GLY A 129 26.57 -2.53 -18.48
N ILE A 130 26.87 -3.80 -18.19
CA ILE A 130 28.07 -4.24 -17.47
C ILE A 130 29.08 -4.79 -18.48
N ASP A 131 30.28 -4.22 -18.53
CA ASP A 131 31.37 -4.80 -19.32
C ASP A 131 31.91 -6.06 -18.59
N PRO A 132 32.00 -7.23 -19.24
CA PRO A 132 32.61 -8.42 -18.65
C PRO A 132 34.02 -8.19 -18.06
N LYS A 133 34.78 -7.22 -18.58
CA LYS A 133 36.11 -6.85 -18.06
C LYS A 133 36.04 -6.09 -16.73
N GLU A 134 34.90 -5.49 -16.42
CA GLU A 134 34.64 -4.71 -15.22
C GLU A 134 34.08 -5.55 -14.06
N ARG A 135 33.97 -6.88 -14.21
CA ARG A 135 33.51 -7.78 -13.12
C ARG A 135 34.25 -7.58 -11.79
N HIS A 136 35.54 -7.26 -11.85
CA HIS A 136 36.37 -6.99 -10.68
C HIS A 136 35.87 -5.80 -9.82
N LEU A 137 35.07 -4.89 -10.39
CA LEU A 137 34.47 -3.76 -9.66
C LEU A 137 33.30 -4.20 -8.76
N TYR A 138 32.74 -5.38 -8.99
CA TYR A 138 31.66 -5.98 -8.20
C TYR A 138 32.19 -6.87 -7.07
N THR A 139 33.51 -7.03 -6.99
CA THR A 139 34.17 -7.76 -5.89
C THR A 139 34.05 -6.95 -4.61
N MET A 140 33.47 -7.58 -3.59
CA MET A 140 33.38 -6.99 -2.26
C MET A 140 34.71 -7.17 -1.51
N ASP A 141 35.31 -6.08 -1.03
CA ASP A 141 36.46 -6.14 -0.14
C ASP A 141 36.12 -6.93 1.14
N LYS A 142 37.13 -7.49 1.80
CA LYS A 142 36.98 -8.31 3.00
C LYS A 142 36.17 -7.60 4.09
N THR A 143 36.41 -6.30 4.30
CA THR A 143 35.68 -5.51 5.31
C THR A 143 34.20 -5.36 4.98
N PHE A 144 33.86 -5.22 3.70
CA PHE A 144 32.49 -5.14 3.22
C PHE A 144 31.80 -6.51 3.24
N ARG A 145 32.55 -7.57 2.97
CA ARG A 145 32.05 -8.96 2.96
C ARG A 145 31.54 -9.40 4.33
N ASP A 146 32.26 -9.10 5.41
CA ASP A 146 31.80 -9.41 6.77
C ASP A 146 30.46 -8.71 7.10
N ALA A 147 30.29 -7.47 6.65
CA ALA A 147 29.05 -6.71 6.82
C ALA A 147 27.92 -7.24 5.93
N ALA A 148 28.23 -7.63 4.69
CA ALA A 148 27.29 -8.24 3.76
C ALA A 148 26.77 -9.59 4.30
N ASP A 149 27.67 -10.43 4.83
CA ASP A 149 27.33 -11.70 5.47
C ASP A 149 26.42 -11.50 6.69
N TYR A 150 26.65 -10.45 7.48
CA TYR A 150 25.77 -10.07 8.59
C TYR A 150 24.36 -9.73 8.08
N ILE A 151 24.24 -8.89 7.04
CA ILE A 151 22.95 -8.49 6.46
C ILE A 151 22.21 -9.70 5.85
N LEU A 152 22.92 -10.62 5.19
CA LEU A 152 22.34 -11.83 4.62
C LEU A 152 21.87 -12.82 5.69
N LYS A 153 22.57 -12.90 6.83
CA LYS A 153 22.25 -13.82 7.94
C LYS A 153 21.01 -13.42 8.72
N TYR A 154 20.67 -12.14 8.77
CA TYR A 154 19.52 -11.62 9.52
C TYR A 154 18.46 -11.03 8.58
N PRO A 155 17.71 -11.88 7.84
CA PRO A 155 16.74 -11.43 6.85
C PRO A 155 15.48 -10.79 7.42
N ASP A 156 15.24 -10.92 8.72
CA ASP A 156 13.97 -10.48 9.30
C ASP A 156 14.15 -9.46 10.42
N TYR A 157 13.83 -8.20 10.09
CA TYR A 157 13.70 -7.12 11.06
C TYR A 157 12.59 -7.40 12.09
N ALA A 158 11.68 -8.37 11.82
CA ALA A 158 10.65 -8.79 12.75
C ALA A 158 11.21 -9.30 14.10
N THR A 159 12.47 -9.73 14.15
CA THR A 159 13.11 -10.17 15.41
C THR A 159 13.65 -9.03 16.27
N LEU A 160 13.73 -7.79 15.76
CA LEU A 160 14.13 -6.61 16.53
C LEU A 160 12.99 -6.01 17.36
N ASP A 161 11.74 -6.42 17.13
CA ASP A 161 10.55 -5.93 17.84
C ASP A 161 10.42 -6.51 19.27
N ALA A 162 11.38 -7.32 19.72
CA ALA A 162 11.39 -7.90 21.06
C ALA A 162 12.18 -7.08 22.10
N THR A 163 12.80 -5.94 21.74
CA THR A 163 13.65 -5.18 22.70
C THR A 163 13.71 -3.67 22.47
N ILE A 164 12.68 -3.05 21.89
CA ILE A 164 12.55 -1.57 21.90
C ILE A 164 11.23 -1.19 22.58
#